data_AF-A0A816C9J4-F1
#
_entry.id   AF-A0A816C9J4-F1
#
_cell.length_a   1.000
_cell.length_b   1.000
_cell.length_c   1.000
_cell.angle_alpha   90.00
_cell.angle_beta   90.00
_cell.angle_gamma   90.00
#
_symmetry.space_group_name_H-M   'P 1'
#
loop_
_entity.id
_entity.type
_entity.pdbx_description
1 polymer ?
#
loop_
_entity_poly.entity_id
_entity_poly.type
_entity_poly.pdbx_seq_one_letter_code
_entity_poly.pdbx_strand_id
1 'polypeptide(L)'
;AKTIGCIDHRSTSNLANKNLKYLEDRYCTNIYHDAQTNFNNNDNQDLFLEQILLCSMIGYEEFIRLDWLKTILTWQDAESGCFSSASDAMESNIKMKRHLLIEQEMNNGCLSHKSGLASGVLAVYARALLQ
;
A
#
# COMPACT_ATOMS: atom_id res chain seq x y z
N ALA A 1 -17.42 30.07 -7.83
CA ALA A 1 -17.43 29.00 -6.81
C ALA A 1 -15.98 28.67 -6.45
N LYS A 2 -15.64 28.57 -5.17
CA LYS A 2 -14.26 28.24 -4.74
C LYS A 2 -14.08 26.73 -4.92
N THR A 3 -13.24 26.30 -5.84
CA THR A 3 -12.87 24.89 -6.03
C THR A 3 -12.16 24.42 -4.76
N ILE A 4 -12.67 23.35 -4.13
CA ILE A 4 -12.11 22.78 -2.90
C ILE A 4 -11.34 21.51 -3.25
N GLY A 5 -10.14 21.35 -2.68
CA GLY A 5 -9.35 20.12 -2.74
C GLY A 5 -8.61 19.90 -4.07
N CYS A 6 -8.30 18.63 -4.37
CA CYS A 6 -7.49 18.21 -5.52
C CYS A 6 -8.07 18.61 -6.88
N ILE A 7 -9.32 19.08 -6.94
CA ILE A 7 -9.98 19.57 -8.15
C ILE A 7 -9.28 20.81 -8.69
N ASP A 8 -8.87 21.73 -7.81
CA ASP A 8 -8.15 22.95 -8.22
C ASP A 8 -6.78 22.60 -8.79
N HIS A 9 -6.07 21.67 -8.12
CA HIS A 9 -4.80 21.14 -8.58
C HIS A 9 -4.93 20.40 -9.92
N ARG A 10 -5.99 19.60 -10.12
CA ARG A 10 -6.25 18.89 -11.39
C ARG A 10 -6.51 19.86 -12.54
N SER A 11 -7.19 20.96 -12.26
CA SER A 11 -7.54 21.99 -13.24
C SER A 11 -6.33 22.85 -13.63
N THR A 12 -5.46 23.16 -12.66
CA THR A 12 -4.27 24.02 -12.87
C THR A 12 -3.04 23.27 -13.37
N SER A 13 -2.93 21.96 -13.11
CA SER A 13 -1.74 21.15 -13.45
C SER A 13 -1.72 20.56 -14.87
N ASN A 14 -2.67 20.93 -15.75
CA ASN A 14 -2.91 20.27 -17.04
C ASN A 14 -3.23 18.76 -16.94
N LEU A 15 -3.44 18.18 -15.75
CA LEU A 15 -3.80 16.77 -15.58
C LEU A 15 -5.21 16.44 -16.09
N ALA A 16 -6.14 17.39 -16.02
CA ALA A 16 -7.51 17.22 -16.52
C ALA A 16 -7.59 16.79 -17.99
N ASN A 17 -6.59 17.14 -18.81
CA ASN A 17 -6.56 16.88 -20.25
C ASN A 17 -5.68 15.68 -20.64
N LYS A 18 -5.19 14.91 -19.66
CA LYS A 18 -4.35 13.73 -19.91
C LYS A 18 -5.19 12.46 -19.92
N ASN A 19 -4.79 11.50 -20.77
CA ASN A 19 -5.43 10.19 -20.80
C ASN A 19 -5.05 9.37 -19.55
N LEU A 20 -5.82 8.32 -19.28
CA LEU A 20 -5.63 7.46 -18.11
C LEU A 20 -4.23 6.85 -18.09
N LYS A 21 -3.73 6.35 -19.23
CA LYS A 21 -2.41 5.72 -19.31
C LYS A 21 -1.28 6.66 -18.88
N TYR A 22 -1.31 7.91 -19.32
CA TYR A 22 -0.34 8.92 -18.88
C TYR A 22 -0.40 9.15 -17.37
N LEU A 23 -1.60 9.16 -16.79
CA LEU A 23 -1.77 9.33 -15.35
C LEU A 23 -1.22 8.11 -14.59
N GLU A 24 -1.55 6.89 -15.03
CA GLU A 24 -1.01 5.65 -14.48
C GLU A 24 0.52 5.64 -14.56
N ASP A 25 1.10 5.92 -15.72
CA ASP A 25 2.56 5.95 -15.90
C ASP A 25 3.21 6.96 -14.97
N ARG A 26 2.67 8.18 -14.90
CA ARG A 26 3.20 9.24 -14.04
C ARG A 26 3.11 8.88 -12.56
N TYR A 27 1.94 8.38 -12.12
CA TYR A 27 1.74 8.08 -10.71
C TYR A 27 2.50 6.84 -10.29
N CYS A 28 2.48 5.76 -11.07
CA CYS A 28 3.22 4.55 -10.73
C CYS A 28 4.73 4.74 -10.79
N THR A 29 5.25 5.62 -11.65
CA THR A 29 6.67 6.01 -11.58
C THR A 29 7.01 6.68 -10.24
N ASN A 30 6.20 7.63 -9.78
CA ASN A 30 6.44 8.31 -8.50
C ASN A 30 6.26 7.36 -7.31
N ILE A 31 5.18 6.57 -7.34
CA ILE A 31 4.88 5.55 -6.33
C ILE A 31 6.03 4.54 -6.23
N TYR A 32 6.66 4.18 -7.35
CA TYR A 32 7.81 3.27 -7.33
C TYR A 32 9.00 3.86 -6.56
N HIS A 33 9.31 5.13 -6.79
CA HIS A 33 10.37 5.82 -6.05
C HIS A 33 10.06 5.96 -4.55
N ASP A 34 8.80 6.26 -4.21
CA ASP A 34 8.35 6.33 -2.83
C ASP A 34 8.42 4.94 -2.16
N ALA A 35 8.01 3.89 -2.87
CA ALA A 35 8.08 2.50 -2.39
C ALA A 35 9.53 2.06 -2.16
N GLN A 36 10.46 2.41 -3.06
CA GLN A 36 11.89 2.17 -2.84
C GLN A 36 12.40 2.84 -1.56
N THR A 37 11.94 4.06 -1.29
CA THR A 37 12.31 4.80 -0.08
C THR A 37 11.77 4.13 1.17
N ASN A 38 10.47 3.76 1.18
CA ASN A 38 9.84 3.04 2.27
C ASN A 38 10.52 1.68 2.52
N PHE A 39 10.86 0.95 1.46
CA PHE A 39 11.59 -0.32 1.54
C PHE A 39 12.95 -0.17 2.21
N ASN A 40 13.75 0.81 1.78
CA ASN A 40 15.10 1.02 2.31
C ASN A 40 15.09 1.43 3.79
N ASN A 41 14.08 2.19 4.21
CA ASN A 41 13.94 2.64 5.59
C ASN A 41 13.25 1.60 6.47
N ASN A 42 12.64 0.57 5.89
CA ASN A 42 11.76 -0.40 6.57
C ASN A 42 10.61 0.29 7.36
N ASP A 43 10.14 1.41 6.83
CA ASP A 43 9.08 2.24 7.42
C ASP A 43 7.78 2.12 6.63
N ASN A 44 6.65 2.41 7.27
CA ASN A 44 5.33 2.49 6.65
C ASN A 44 4.95 1.21 5.86
N GLN A 45 5.09 0.04 6.49
CA GLN A 45 4.84 -1.26 5.84
C GLN A 45 3.45 -1.33 5.17
N ASP A 46 2.42 -0.76 5.78
CA ASP A 46 1.07 -0.71 5.20
C ASP A 46 1.05 0.08 3.89
N LEU A 47 1.62 1.30 3.89
CA LEU A 47 1.74 2.13 2.70
C LEU A 47 2.58 1.44 1.62
N PHE A 48 3.67 0.77 2.00
CA PHE A 48 4.50 0.03 1.06
C PHE A 48 3.71 -1.10 0.38
N LEU A 49 2.91 -1.86 1.14
CA LEU A 49 2.03 -2.89 0.58
C LEU A 49 0.95 -2.30 -0.34
N GLU A 50 0.34 -1.17 0.01
CA GLU A 50 -0.61 -0.44 -0.84
C GLU A 50 0.01 -0.03 -2.18
N GLN A 51 1.21 0.54 -2.13
CA GLN A 51 1.96 1.00 -3.29
C GLN A 51 2.29 -0.15 -4.26
N ILE A 52 2.77 -1.27 -3.72
CA ILE A 52 3.01 -2.49 -4.51
C ILE A 52 1.71 -2.99 -5.11
N LEU A 53 0.67 -3.18 -4.29
CA LEU A 53 -0.58 -3.77 -4.74
C LEU A 53 -1.20 -2.97 -5.88
N LEU A 54 -1.32 -1.65 -5.72
CA LEU A 54 -1.97 -0.77 -6.69
C LEU A 54 -1.31 -0.84 -8.07
N CYS A 55 0.01 -0.63 -8.15
CA CYS A 55 0.69 -0.52 -9.44
C CYS A 55 0.98 -1.89 -10.08
N SER A 56 1.28 -2.92 -9.27
CA SER A 56 1.47 -4.27 -9.80
C SER A 56 0.17 -4.90 -10.33
N MET A 57 -0.99 -4.58 -9.74
CA MET A 57 -2.27 -5.07 -10.22
C MET A 57 -2.65 -4.52 -11.59
N ILE A 58 -2.27 -3.28 -11.90
CA ILE A 58 -2.56 -2.64 -13.19
C ILE A 58 -1.46 -2.89 -14.25
N GLY A 59 -0.41 -3.66 -13.92
CA GLY A 59 0.55 -4.20 -14.88
C GLY A 59 1.96 -3.59 -14.85
N TYR A 60 2.33 -2.82 -13.84
CA TYR A 60 3.72 -2.35 -13.66
C TYR A 60 4.53 -3.43 -12.94
N GLU A 61 5.20 -4.27 -13.72
CA GLU A 61 5.97 -5.43 -13.23
C GLU A 61 7.21 -5.04 -12.42
N GLU A 62 7.66 -3.79 -12.50
CA GLU A 62 8.78 -3.26 -11.72
C GLU A 62 8.56 -3.37 -10.20
N PHE A 63 7.30 -3.47 -9.76
CA PHE A 63 6.92 -3.69 -8.36
C PHE A 63 7.03 -5.16 -7.90
N ILE A 64 7.20 -6.11 -8.82
CA ILE A 64 7.25 -7.55 -8.56
C ILE A 64 8.70 -7.99 -8.34
N ARG A 65 9.33 -7.46 -7.29
CA ARG A 65 10.74 -7.72 -6.98
C ARG A 65 10.93 -8.81 -5.94
N LEU A 66 11.84 -9.75 -6.20
CA LEU A 66 12.09 -10.87 -5.29
C LEU A 66 12.66 -10.44 -3.93
N ASP A 67 13.44 -9.37 -3.87
CA ASP A 67 13.94 -8.83 -2.60
C ASP A 67 12.82 -8.20 -1.77
N TRP A 68 11.88 -7.49 -2.42
CA TRP A 68 10.67 -6.98 -1.77
C TRP A 68 9.79 -8.11 -1.24
N LEU A 69 9.53 -9.14 -2.05
CA LEU A 69 8.77 -10.32 -1.62
C LEU A 69 9.41 -10.97 -0.38
N LYS A 70 10.73 -11.19 -0.40
CA LYS A 70 11.44 -11.80 0.73
C LYS A 70 11.26 -10.99 2.01
N THR A 71 11.40 -9.67 1.94
CA THR A 71 11.18 -8.79 3.10
C THR A 71 9.73 -8.84 3.56
N ILE A 72 8.75 -8.77 2.67
CA ILE A 72 7.32 -8.86 3.02
C ILE A 72 7.03 -10.17 3.76
N LEU A 73 7.58 -11.30 3.31
CA LEU A 73 7.40 -12.59 3.98
C LEU A 73 8.00 -12.61 5.40
N THR A 74 8.98 -11.76 5.71
CA THR A 74 9.47 -11.62 7.10
C THR A 74 8.50 -10.91 8.03
N TRP A 75 7.53 -10.18 7.48
CA TRP A 75 6.48 -9.50 8.25
C TRP A 75 5.28 -10.41 8.53
N GLN A 76 5.23 -11.57 7.89
CA GLN A 76 4.19 -12.56 8.10
C GLN A 76 4.41 -13.28 9.44
N ASP A 77 3.37 -13.32 10.27
CA ASP A 77 3.38 -14.09 11.50
C ASP A 77 3.54 -15.58 11.19
N ALA A 78 4.50 -16.23 11.87
CA ALA A 78 4.90 -17.59 11.55
C ALA A 78 3.84 -18.66 11.89
N GLU A 79 2.99 -18.38 12.88
CA GLU A 79 1.98 -19.34 13.38
C GLU A 79 0.63 -19.15 12.67
N SER A 80 0.17 -17.90 12.58
CA SER A 80 -1.14 -17.56 12.03
C SER A 80 -1.11 -17.17 10.55
N GLY A 81 0.06 -16.84 10.00
CA GLY A 81 0.22 -16.38 8.62
C GLY A 81 -0.32 -14.98 8.35
N CYS A 82 -0.79 -14.26 9.37
CA CYS A 82 -1.33 -12.91 9.23
C CYS A 82 -0.22 -11.85 9.26
N PHE A 83 -0.59 -10.58 9.12
CA PHE A 83 0.34 -9.47 9.24
C PHE A 83 -0.08 -8.57 10.41
N SER A 84 0.84 -8.38 11.34
CA SER A 84 0.68 -7.51 12.52
C SER A 84 1.57 -6.26 12.39
N SER A 85 1.36 -5.27 13.26
CA SER A 85 2.36 -4.21 13.41
C SER A 85 3.52 -4.76 14.24
N ALA A 86 4.71 -4.85 13.65
CA ALA A 86 5.92 -5.22 14.39
C ALA A 86 6.35 -4.15 15.42
N SER A 87 5.67 -3.00 15.48
CA SER A 87 6.04 -1.84 16.30
C SER A 87 4.91 -1.21 17.13
N ASP A 88 3.64 -1.53 16.90
CA ASP A 88 2.52 -0.77 17.49
C ASP A 88 1.71 -1.57 18.51
N ALA A 89 2.42 -2.18 19.48
CA ALA A 89 1.86 -2.39 20.81
C ALA A 89 1.72 -1.06 21.59
N MET A 90 1.42 0.05 20.91
CA MET A 90 1.03 1.33 21.51
C MET A 90 -0.43 1.61 21.19
N GLU A 91 -1.27 0.99 22.02
CA GLU A 91 -2.49 1.53 22.60
C GLU A 91 -2.93 2.91 22.07
N SER A 92 -3.72 2.96 21.00
CA SER A 92 -4.50 4.15 20.67
C SER A 92 -5.84 4.11 21.43
N ASN A 93 -5.79 4.29 22.76
CA ASN A 93 -6.96 4.68 23.57
C ASN A 93 -7.38 6.14 23.28
N ILE A 94 -7.37 6.55 22.01
CA ILE A 94 -7.79 7.87 21.57
C ILE A 94 -9.28 7.78 21.27
N LYS A 95 -10.13 8.25 22.20
CA LYS A 95 -11.56 8.50 21.94
C LYS A 95 -11.70 9.60 20.87
N MET A 96 -11.59 9.22 19.60
CA MET A 96 -11.84 10.11 18.49
C MET A 96 -13.35 10.34 18.35
N LYS A 97 -13.78 11.60 18.44
CA LYS A 97 -15.19 12.02 18.28
C LYS A 97 -15.74 11.84 16.85
N ARG A 98 -14.91 11.37 15.91
CA ARG A 98 -15.25 11.14 14.50
C ARG A 98 -15.11 9.65 14.21
N HIS A 99 -16.08 9.07 13.51
CA HIS A 99 -15.96 7.73 12.91
C HIS A 99 -14.91 7.79 11.79
N LEU A 100 -13.64 7.74 12.14
CA LEU A 100 -12.59 7.42 11.20
C LEU A 100 -12.65 5.91 10.92
N LEU A 101 -12.24 5.50 9.72
CA LEU A 101 -11.97 4.09 9.45
C LEU A 101 -10.76 3.73 10.32
N ILE A 102 -10.99 2.91 11.34
CA ILE A 102 -9.97 2.47 12.28
C ILE A 102 -9.55 1.07 11.85
N GLU A 103 -8.25 0.81 11.98
CA GLU A 103 -7.70 -0.52 11.76
C GLU A 103 -8.44 -1.55 12.61
N GLN A 104 -8.84 -2.66 11.99
CA GLN A 104 -9.54 -3.72 12.71
C GLN A 104 -8.55 -4.78 13.15
N GLU A 105 -8.35 -4.89 14.46
CA GLU A 105 -7.63 -6.01 15.06
C GLU A 105 -8.45 -7.30 14.91
N MET A 106 -7.76 -8.35 14.48
CA MET A 106 -8.26 -9.72 14.40
C MET A 106 -7.64 -10.55 15.52
N ASN A 107 -8.04 -11.82 15.64
CA ASN A 107 -7.44 -12.74 16.59
C ASN A 107 -5.90 -12.78 16.43
N ASN A 108 -5.18 -12.96 17.54
CA ASN A 108 -3.71 -13.08 17.59
C ASN A 108 -2.93 -11.78 17.27
N GLY A 109 -3.54 -10.59 17.42
CA GLY A 109 -2.86 -9.31 17.19
C GLY A 109 -2.65 -8.96 15.71
N CYS A 110 -3.37 -9.66 14.84
CA CYS A 110 -3.35 -9.46 13.40
C CYS A 110 -4.14 -8.20 13.01
N LEU A 111 -3.69 -7.49 11.98
CA LEU A 111 -4.40 -6.33 11.44
C LEU A 111 -5.12 -6.71 10.14
N SER A 112 -6.42 -6.44 10.07
CA SER A 112 -7.27 -6.84 8.94
C SER A 112 -6.86 -6.17 7.63
N HIS A 113 -6.62 -4.85 7.64
CA HIS A 113 -6.21 -4.09 6.46
C HIS A 113 -4.86 -4.58 5.96
N LYS A 114 -3.86 -4.64 6.85
CA LYS A 114 -2.50 -5.06 6.50
C LYS A 114 -2.47 -6.49 5.98
N SER A 115 -3.18 -7.40 6.63
CA SER A 115 -3.29 -8.79 6.18
C SER A 115 -3.99 -8.88 4.83
N GLY A 116 -5.01 -8.05 4.58
CA GLY A 116 -5.70 -7.95 3.29
C GLY A 116 -4.78 -7.43 2.18
N LEU A 117 -4.04 -6.36 2.44
CA LEU A 117 -3.06 -5.80 1.51
C LEU A 117 -1.96 -6.82 1.17
N ALA A 118 -1.37 -7.43 2.19
CA ALA A 118 -0.33 -8.44 1.99
C ALA A 118 -0.85 -9.64 1.21
N SER A 119 -2.07 -10.12 1.51
CA SER A 119 -2.71 -11.19 0.75
C SER A 119 -2.87 -10.82 -0.73
N GLY A 120 -3.27 -9.58 -1.02
CA GLY A 120 -3.35 -9.07 -2.39
C GLY A 120 -1.99 -9.04 -3.08
N VAL A 121 -0.95 -8.56 -2.40
CA VAL A 121 0.41 -8.51 -2.93
C VAL A 121 0.92 -9.93 -3.22
N LEU A 122 0.78 -10.86 -2.28
CA LEU A 122 1.18 -12.26 -2.45
C LEU A 122 0.43 -12.92 -3.62
N ALA A 123 -0.85 -12.60 -3.83
CA ALA A 123 -1.61 -13.09 -4.97
C ALA A 123 -1.05 -12.58 -6.32
N VAL A 124 -0.59 -11.32 -6.38
CA VAL A 124 0.07 -10.78 -7.57
C VAL A 124 1.40 -11.49 -7.84
N TYR A 125 2.23 -11.73 -6.80
CA TYR A 125 3.45 -12.52 -6.94
C TYR A 125 3.18 -13.96 -7.39
N ALA A 126 2.19 -14.62 -6.78
CA ALA A 126 1.80 -15.96 -7.18
C ALA A 126 1.37 -16.01 -8.65
N ARG A 127 0.58 -15.04 -9.10
CA ARG A 127 0.22 -14.91 -10.52
C ARG A 127 1.45 -14.76 -11.42
N ALA A 128 2.38 -13.89 -11.06
CA ALA A 128 3.59 -13.65 -11.87
C ALA A 128 4.54 -14.85 -11.91
N LEU A 129 4.60 -15.67 -10.86
CA LEU A 129 5.46 -16.86 -10.78
C LEU A 129 4.87 -18.10 -11.47
N LEU A 130 3.55 -18.13 -11.69
CA LEU A 130 2.83 -19.25 -12.29
C LEU A 130 2.54 -19.07 -13.79
N GLN A 131 2.89 -17.92 -14.35
CA GLN A 131 2.84 -17.63 -15.79
C GLN A 131 4.15 -18.01 -16.46
#